data_AF-A0A0G4LRK3-F1
#
_entry.id   AF-A0A0G4LRK3-F1
#
_cell.length_a   1.000
_cell.length_b   1.000
_cell.length_c   1.000
_cell.angle_alpha   90.00
_cell.angle_beta   90.00
_cell.angle_gamma   90.00
#
_symmetry.space_group_name_H-M   'P 1'
#
loop_
_entity.id
_entity.type
_entity.pdbx_description
1 polymer ?
#
loop_
_entity_poly.entity_id
_entity_poly.type
_entity_poly.pdbx_seq_one_letter_code
_entity_poly.pdbx_strand_id
1 'polypeptide(L)'
;MHHWPLRSTNLHRCLQPVSSASITMPRAIRGVLVECDPSIKSIIVNIDSSNHDFIIEDLDDQRVVVKENMVGELKRRLDDRLKETQQIVEDSGSE
;
A
#
# COMPACT_ATOMS: atom_id res chain seq x y z
N MET A 1 -62.82 7.01 38.84
CA MET A 1 -62.34 5.77 38.20
C MET A 1 -61.34 6.12 37.10
N HIS A 2 -60.03 5.89 37.28
CA HIS A 2 -59.10 5.59 36.18
C HIS A 2 -57.94 4.78 36.79
N HIS A 3 -58.13 3.45 36.82
CA HIS A 3 -57.06 2.49 37.12
C HIS A 3 -56.26 2.31 35.83
N TRP A 4 -54.99 2.71 35.85
CA TRP A 4 -54.04 2.35 34.80
C TRP A 4 -53.42 0.98 35.14
N PRO A 5 -53.38 0.00 34.22
CA PRO A 5 -52.78 -1.28 34.52
C PRO A 5 -51.25 -1.16 34.44
N LEU A 6 -50.59 -1.61 35.51
CA LEU A 6 -49.18 -2.00 35.52
C LEU A 6 -48.96 -3.03 34.42
N ARG A 7 -48.34 -2.62 33.31
CA ARG A 7 -47.93 -3.55 32.25
C ARG A 7 -46.41 -3.59 32.21
N SER A 8 -45.93 -4.54 33.01
CA SER A 8 -44.87 -5.49 32.69
C SER A 8 -43.56 -4.89 32.18
N THR A 9 -42.62 -4.80 33.12
CA THR A 9 -41.17 -4.83 32.92
C THR A 9 -40.79 -5.81 31.81
N ASN A 10 -40.38 -5.29 30.66
CA ASN A 10 -39.64 -6.07 29.67
C ASN A 10 -38.33 -5.35 29.34
N LEU A 11 -37.48 -5.24 30.37
CA LEU A 11 -36.10 -4.79 30.25
C LEU A 11 -35.17 -6.00 30.12
N HIS A 12 -35.40 -6.84 29.11
CA HIS A 12 -34.54 -7.97 28.80
C HIS A 12 -34.29 -8.03 27.29
N ARG A 13 -33.56 -7.05 26.75
CA ARG A 13 -32.85 -7.24 25.48
C ARG A 13 -31.68 -6.28 25.28
N CYS A 14 -30.74 -6.23 26.21
CA CYS A 14 -29.43 -5.62 25.97
C CYS A 14 -28.30 -6.49 26.52
N LEU A 15 -28.27 -7.78 26.17
CA LEU A 15 -27.04 -8.56 26.21
C LEU A 15 -27.16 -9.61 25.10
N GLN A 16 -26.94 -9.17 23.87
CA GLN A 16 -26.53 -10.12 22.84
C GLN A 16 -25.05 -10.39 23.08
N PRO A 17 -24.61 -11.66 23.17
CA PRO A 17 -23.18 -11.97 23.21
C PRO A 17 -22.59 -11.46 21.89
N VAL A 18 -21.69 -10.49 21.98
CA VAL A 18 -20.88 -10.10 20.83
C VAL A 18 -20.06 -11.32 20.44
N SER A 19 -20.55 -12.03 19.43
CA SER A 19 -19.84 -13.11 18.75
C SER A 19 -18.42 -12.63 18.45
N SER A 20 -17.44 -13.40 18.88
CA SER A 20 -15.98 -13.20 18.76
C SER A 20 -15.57 -12.31 17.58
N ALA A 21 -15.55 -10.99 17.78
CA ALA A 21 -14.81 -10.09 16.92
C ALA A 21 -13.34 -10.22 17.33
N SER A 22 -12.58 -11.04 16.60
CA SER A 22 -11.13 -11.10 16.71
C SER A 22 -10.57 -9.70 16.45
N ILE A 23 -10.18 -9.00 17.52
CA ILE A 23 -9.53 -7.68 17.46
C ILE A 23 -8.23 -7.84 16.67
N THR A 24 -8.23 -7.44 15.40
CA THR A 24 -7.00 -7.29 14.62
C THR A 24 -6.35 -5.97 15.03
N MET A 25 -5.17 -6.06 15.65
CA MET A 25 -4.39 -4.86 15.95
C MET A 25 -3.89 -4.24 14.64
N PRO A 26 -4.17 -2.96 14.37
CA PRO A 26 -3.67 -2.29 13.17
C PRO A 26 -2.14 -2.19 13.23
N ARG A 27 -1.48 -2.50 12.12
CA ARG A 27 -0.04 -2.33 11.94
C ARG A 27 0.16 -1.07 11.08
N ALA A 28 0.93 -0.12 11.60
CA ALA A 28 1.33 1.07 10.87
C ALA A 28 2.84 1.03 10.63
N ILE A 29 3.26 1.21 9.38
CA ILE A 29 4.66 1.27 8.96
C ILE A 29 4.87 2.62 8.29
N ARG A 30 5.98 3.30 8.62
CA ARG A 30 6.36 4.56 7.97
C ARG A 30 7.01 4.27 6.62
N GLY A 31 6.63 5.03 5.61
CA GLY A 31 7.15 4.92 4.25
C GLY A 31 6.77 6.14 3.42
N VAL A 32 7.33 6.19 2.23
CA VAL A 32 7.05 7.24 1.24
C VAL A 32 6.19 6.62 0.14
N LEU A 33 5.03 7.24 -0.11
CA LEU A 33 4.19 6.87 -1.24
C LEU A 33 4.80 7.43 -2.52
N VAL A 34 5.02 6.55 -3.50
CA VAL A 34 5.48 6.91 -4.84
C VAL A 34 4.36 6.64 -5.82
N GLU A 35 3.92 7.68 -6.53
CA GLU A 35 2.99 7.58 -7.66
C GLU A 35 3.78 7.73 -8.96
N CYS A 36 3.65 6.78 -9.87
CA CYS A 36 4.38 6.75 -11.14
C CYS A 36 3.63 5.95 -12.21
N ASP A 37 4.12 6.00 -13.45
CA ASP A 37 3.56 5.20 -14.54
C ASP A 37 3.84 3.70 -14.36
N PRO A 38 2.99 2.79 -14.90
CA PRO A 38 3.18 1.34 -14.77
C PRO A 38 4.52 0.84 -15.32
N SER A 39 5.05 1.52 -16.34
CA SER A 39 6.38 1.25 -16.91
C SER A 39 7.50 1.53 -15.90
N ILE A 40 7.45 2.69 -15.24
CA ILE A 40 8.42 3.08 -14.20
C ILE A 40 8.31 2.15 -12.99
N LYS A 41 7.08 1.80 -12.57
CA LYS A 41 6.87 0.81 -11.51
C LYS A 41 7.54 -0.53 -11.85
N SER A 42 7.41 -0.99 -13.09
CA SER A 42 8.05 -2.24 -13.54
C SER A 42 9.59 -2.18 -13.41
N ILE A 43 10.19 -1.02 -13.69
CA ILE A 43 11.62 -0.80 -13.51
C ILE A 43 12.00 -0.79 -12.03
N ILE A 44 11.20 -0.14 -11.18
CA ILE A 44 11.39 -0.10 -9.72
C ILE A 44 11.32 -1.50 -9.12
N VAL A 45 10.31 -2.30 -9.48
CA VAL A 45 10.17 -3.71 -9.04
C VAL A 45 11.37 -4.54 -9.51
N ASN A 46 11.85 -4.32 -10.74
CA ASN A 46 13.04 -5.00 -11.21
C ASN A 46 14.32 -4.61 -10.44
N ILE A 47 14.47 -3.34 -10.05
CA ILE A 47 15.57 -2.88 -9.18
C ILE A 47 15.47 -3.54 -7.79
N ASP A 48 14.26 -3.66 -7.26
CA ASP A 48 14.00 -4.26 -5.96
C ASP A 48 14.22 -5.78 -5.96
N SER A 49 13.96 -6.46 -7.09
CA SER A 49 14.06 -7.93 -7.22
C SER A 49 15.38 -8.56 -6.74
N SER A 50 16.48 -7.79 -6.74
CA SER A 50 17.78 -8.28 -6.30
C SER A 50 17.92 -8.45 -4.78
N ASN A 51 17.39 -7.51 -3.98
CA ASN A 51 17.59 -7.49 -2.52
C ASN A 51 16.31 -7.23 -1.71
N HIS A 52 15.19 -6.89 -2.34
CA HIS A 52 13.89 -6.58 -1.73
C HIS A 52 14.00 -5.55 -0.58
N ASP A 53 14.87 -4.56 -0.78
CA ASP A 53 15.24 -3.59 0.23
C ASP A 53 14.52 -2.25 0.10
N PHE A 54 13.87 -1.98 -1.02
CA PHE A 54 13.28 -0.68 -1.34
C PHE A 54 11.78 -0.65 -1.07
N ILE A 55 11.04 -1.67 -1.53
CA ILE A 55 9.58 -1.70 -1.48
C ILE A 55 9.12 -2.23 -0.10
N ILE A 56 8.19 -1.50 0.52
CA ILE A 56 7.49 -1.93 1.74
C ILE A 56 6.21 -2.67 1.34
N GLU A 57 5.42 -2.06 0.46
CA GLU A 57 4.13 -2.59 0.04
C GLU A 57 3.81 -2.14 -1.38
N ASP A 58 3.31 -3.07 -2.18
CA ASP A 58 2.75 -2.79 -3.51
C ASP A 58 1.24 -2.58 -3.37
N LEU A 59 0.74 -1.38 -3.71
CA LEU A 59 -0.65 -1.01 -3.49
C LEU A 59 -1.52 -1.23 -4.74
N ASP A 60 -1.04 -0.75 -5.88
CA ASP A 60 -1.73 -0.84 -7.18
C ASP A 60 -0.74 -0.61 -8.33
N ASP A 61 -1.20 -0.65 -9.58
CA ASP A 61 -0.36 -0.55 -10.78
C ASP A 61 0.46 0.74 -10.92
N GLN A 62 0.11 1.80 -10.18
CA GLN A 62 0.78 3.10 -10.25
C GLN A 62 1.39 3.53 -8.91
N ARG A 63 1.06 2.83 -7.82
CA ARG A 63 1.40 3.23 -6.46
C ARG A 63 2.16 2.15 -5.72
N VAL A 64 3.27 2.57 -5.13
CA VAL A 64 4.12 1.72 -4.29
C VAL A 64 4.58 2.49 -3.06
N VAL A 65 4.66 1.82 -1.92
CA VAL A 65 5.23 2.37 -0.69
C VAL A 65 6.69 1.96 -0.58
N VAL A 66 7.57 2.94 -0.44
CA VAL A 66 9.03 2.75 -0.42
C VAL A 66 9.60 3.13 0.96
N LYS A 67 10.68 2.49 1.40
CA LYS A 67 11.41 2.86 2.61
C LYS A 67 12.00 4.27 2.48
N GLU A 68 11.70 5.13 3.46
CA GLU A 68 12.09 6.56 3.45
C GLU A 68 13.60 6.76 3.26
N ASN A 69 14.43 5.95 3.92
CA ASN A 69 15.89 6.02 3.84
C ASN A 69 16.46 5.55 2.49
N MET A 70 15.67 4.82 1.68
CA MET A 70 16.13 4.26 0.40
C MET A 70 15.65 5.06 -0.81
N VAL A 71 14.78 6.06 -0.64
CA VAL A 71 14.22 6.84 -1.75
C VAL A 71 15.31 7.52 -2.59
N GLY A 72 16.35 8.06 -1.96
CA GLY A 72 17.46 8.71 -2.66
C GLY A 72 18.25 7.74 -3.56
N GLU A 73 18.58 6.56 -3.03
CA GLU A 73 19.29 5.52 -3.79
C GLU A 73 18.41 4.94 -4.90
N LEU A 74 17.11 4.74 -4.63
CA LEU A 74 16.16 4.24 -5.62
C LEU A 74 16.06 5.18 -6.82
N LYS A 75 15.98 6.50 -6.58
CA LYS A 75 15.97 7.51 -7.65
C LYS A 75 17.24 7.45 -8.50
N ARG A 76 18.41 7.38 -7.87
CA ARG A 76 19.68 7.27 -8.59
C ARG A 76 19.73 6.04 -9.50
N ARG A 77 19.39 4.86 -8.97
CA ARG A 77 19.36 3.61 -9.76
C ARG A 77 18.34 3.66 -10.87
N LEU A 78 17.19 4.28 -10.63
CA LEU A 78 16.16 4.46 -11.65
C LEU A 78 16.68 5.34 -12.79
N ASP A 79 17.31 6.47 -12.47
CA ASP A 79 17.92 7.36 -13.47
C ASP A 79 19.01 6.65 -14.29
N ASP A 80 19.86 5.84 -13.65
CA ASP A 80 20.91 5.09 -14.32
C ASP A 80 20.35 4.05 -15.30
N ARG A 81 19.30 3.30 -14.89
CA ARG A 81 18.62 2.33 -15.76
C ARG A 81 17.90 2.97 -16.94
N LEU A 82 17.31 4.16 -16.74
CA LEU A 82 16.66 4.91 -17.81
C LEU A 82 17.68 5.39 -18.85
N LYS A 83 18.87 5.83 -18.42
CA LYS A 83 19.94 6.26 -19.33
C LYS A 83 20.50 5.11 -20.16
N GLU A 84 20.77 3.95 -19.56
CA GLU A 84 21.23 2.76 -20.30
C GLU A 84 20.26 2.38 -21.43
N THR A 85 18.96 2.46 -21.16
CA THR A 85 17.93 2.11 -22.16
C THR A 85 17.86 3.12 -23.31
N GLN A 86 18.12 4.40 -23.05
CA GLN A 86 18.06 5.46 -24.06
C GLN A 86 19.26 5.41 -25.03
N GLN A 87 20.45 5.05 -24.56
CA GLN A 87 21.65 5.00 -25.41
C GLN A 87 21.61 3.94 -26.52
N ILE A 88 20.76 2.92 -26.37
CA ILE A 88 20.66 1.80 -27.34
C ILE A 88 19.89 2.21 -28.59
N VAL A 89 19.04 3.25 -28.52
CA VAL A 89 18.15 3.65 -29.63
C VAL A 89 18.83 4.61 -30.62
N GLU A 90 19.97 5.20 -30.26
CA GLU A 90 20.66 6.19 -31.09
C GLU A 90 21.82 5.62 -31.94
N ASP A 91 22.10 4.30 -31.88
CA ASP A 91 23.19 3.65 -32.65
C ASP A 91 22.71 2.71 -33.78
N SER A 92 21.40 2.59 -34.03
CA SER A 92 20.85 1.66 -35.03
C SER A 92 20.06 2.33 -36.16
N GLY A 93 20.44 3.55 -36.53
CA GLY A 93 19.76 4.33 -37.55
C GLY A 93 20.68 5.16 -38.42
N SER A 94 21.68 4.56 -39.07
CA SER A 94 22.29 5.05 -40.33
C SER A 94 23.28 4.03 -40.90
N GLU A 95 22.78 3.09 -41.71
CA GLU A 95 23.32 2.75 -43.04
C GLU A 95 22.25 2.05 -43.89
#